data_AF-A0AAN0WDY5-F1
#
_entry.id   AF-A0AAN0WDY5-F1
#
_cell.length_a   1.000
_cell.length_b   1.000
_cell.length_c   1.000
_cell.angle_alpha   90.00
_cell.angle_beta   90.00
_cell.angle_gamma   90.00
#
_symmetry.space_group_name_H-M   'P 1'
#
loop_
_entity.id
_entity.type
_entity.pdbx_description
1 polymer ?
#
loop_
_entity_poly.entity_id
_entity_poly.type
_entity_poly.pdbx_seq_one_letter_code
_entity_poly.pdbx_strand_id
1 'polypeptide(L)'
;MSISRSTLNEWKKKYPDISDALKKGKEVVDLQVENALLKRALGYEYTEKKYETVEMSEEEYYACQKAAVSRFKLEHPEATFEEIQAVELGVPRYKPVLTEEKTKEVAPDVTAQIFWLKNRRPDKWRDKQDIEHSGSIKNEIDMSGLSLEELRRLAKDDHS
;
A
#
# COMPACT_ATOMS: atom_id res chain seq x y z
N MET A 1 12.21 -15.75 17.20
CA MET A 1 12.16 -16.79 16.16
C MET A 1 12.12 -16.09 14.80
N SER A 2 13.12 -16.29 13.95
CA SER A 2 13.19 -15.67 12.63
C SER A 2 13.39 -16.75 11.58
N ILE A 3 12.55 -16.76 10.54
CA ILE A 3 12.69 -17.68 9.41
C ILE A 3 13.65 -17.04 8.41
N SER A 4 14.59 -17.83 7.88
CA SER A 4 15.50 -17.37 6.82
C SER A 4 14.75 -17.17 5.50
N ARG A 5 15.14 -16.16 4.70
CA ARG A 5 14.59 -15.92 3.35
C ARG A 5 14.74 -17.14 2.43
N SER A 6 15.82 -17.90 2.60
CA SER A 6 16.03 -19.15 1.85
C SER A 6 14.97 -20.20 2.17
N THR A 7 14.67 -20.38 3.46
CA THR A 7 13.63 -21.30 3.95
C THR A 7 12.24 -20.92 3.43
N LEU A 8 11.89 -19.63 3.45
CA LEU A 8 10.63 -19.14 2.90
C LEU A 8 10.51 -19.40 1.39
N ASN A 9 11.59 -19.20 0.63
CA ASN A 9 11.61 -19.45 -0.81
C ASN A 9 11.49 -20.95 -1.14
N GLU A 10 12.09 -21.82 -0.35
CA GLU A 10 11.88 -23.27 -0.48
C GLU A 10 10.43 -23.66 -0.18
N TRP A 11 9.81 -23.08 0.86
CA TRP A 11 8.43 -23.36 1.21
C TRP A 11 7.47 -22.88 0.13
N LYS A 12 7.75 -21.73 -0.49
CA LYS A 12 6.98 -21.24 -1.65
C LYS A 12 7.01 -22.21 -2.83
N LYS A 13 8.12 -22.92 -3.04
CA LYS A 13 8.26 -23.95 -4.09
C LYS A 13 7.56 -25.25 -3.71
N LYS A 14 7.66 -25.66 -2.44
CA LYS A 14 7.12 -26.94 -1.93
C LYS A 14 5.60 -26.89 -1.67
N TYR A 15 5.06 -25.72 -1.32
CA TYR A 15 3.65 -25.54 -0.98
C TYR A 15 3.05 -24.41 -1.84
N PRO A 16 2.36 -24.75 -2.95
CA PRO A 16 1.69 -23.78 -3.82
C PRO A 16 0.70 -22.87 -3.08
N ASP A 17 -0.02 -23.40 -2.09
CA ASP A 17 -0.98 -22.64 -1.28
C ASP A 17 -0.32 -21.47 -0.53
N ILE A 18 0.92 -21.64 -0.06
CA ILE A 18 1.70 -20.57 0.58
C ILE A 18 2.05 -19.50 -0.47
N SER A 19 2.45 -19.91 -1.67
CA SER A 19 2.70 -18.97 -2.76
C SER A 19 1.45 -18.17 -3.12
N ASP A 20 0.30 -18.81 -3.17
CA ASP A 20 -0.95 -18.17 -3.59
C ASP A 20 -1.52 -17.25 -2.49
N ALA A 21 -1.41 -17.65 -1.22
CA ALA A 21 -1.69 -16.77 -0.09
C ALA A 21 -0.82 -15.50 -0.10
N LEU A 22 0.48 -15.65 -0.42
CA LEU A 22 1.41 -14.51 -0.53
C LEU A 22 1.09 -13.62 -1.73
N LYS A 23 0.70 -14.19 -2.88
CA LYS A 23 0.27 -13.40 -4.06
C LYS A 23 -1.00 -12.61 -3.76
N LYS A 24 -1.99 -13.23 -3.13
CA LYS A 24 -3.23 -12.56 -2.72
C LYS A 24 -2.95 -11.43 -1.74
N GLY A 25 -2.04 -11.64 -0.78
CA GLY A 25 -1.59 -10.59 0.13
C GLY A 25 -0.92 -9.42 -0.61
N LYS A 26 -0.13 -9.70 -1.65
CA LYS A 26 0.49 -8.66 -2.49
C LYS A 26 -0.55 -7.87 -3.28
N GLU A 27 -1.52 -8.56 -3.89
CA GLU A 27 -2.59 -7.91 -4.68
C GLU A 27 -3.41 -6.93 -3.84
N VAL A 28 -3.74 -7.28 -2.60
CA VAL A 28 -4.44 -6.37 -1.67
C VAL A 28 -3.62 -5.11 -1.41
N VAL A 29 -2.31 -5.24 -1.23
CA VAL A 29 -1.42 -4.09 -1.01
C VAL A 29 -1.30 -3.24 -2.28
N ASP A 30 -1.12 -3.87 -3.44
CA ASP A 30 -1.05 -3.18 -4.72
C ASP A 30 -2.33 -2.36 -4.97
N LEU A 31 -3.52 -2.94 -4.71
CA LEU A 31 -4.80 -2.24 -4.78
C LEU A 31 -4.93 -1.08 -3.80
N GLN A 32 -4.40 -1.21 -2.57
CA GLN A 32 -4.40 -0.11 -1.60
C GLN A 32 -3.55 1.06 -2.09
N VAL A 33 -2.36 0.77 -2.65
CA VAL A 33 -1.48 1.79 -3.23
C VAL A 33 -2.14 2.45 -4.44
N GLU A 34 -2.78 1.67 -5.31
CA GLU A 34 -3.53 2.21 -6.46
C GLU A 34 -4.65 3.14 -6.03
N ASN A 35 -5.46 2.75 -5.04
CA ASN A 35 -6.54 3.57 -4.51
C ASN A 35 -6.01 4.86 -3.87
N ALA A 36 -4.90 4.79 -3.13
CA ALA A 36 -4.25 5.96 -2.55
C ALA A 36 -3.70 6.90 -3.63
N LEU A 37 -3.06 6.33 -4.67
CA LEU A 37 -2.52 7.09 -5.80
C LEU A 37 -3.64 7.76 -6.59
N LEU A 38 -4.75 7.06 -6.83
CA LEU A 38 -5.92 7.61 -7.51
C LEU A 38 -6.56 8.74 -6.70
N LYS A 39 -6.75 8.56 -5.39
CA LYS A 39 -7.27 9.60 -4.48
C LYS A 39 -6.38 10.85 -4.51
N ARG A 40 -5.06 10.67 -4.54
CA ARG A 40 -4.09 11.77 -4.67
C ARG A 40 -4.13 12.43 -6.05
N ALA A 41 -4.26 11.64 -7.12
CA ALA A 41 -4.30 12.11 -8.50
C ALA A 41 -5.56 12.93 -8.81
N LEU A 42 -6.72 12.54 -8.26
CA LEU A 42 -7.99 13.23 -8.46
C LEU A 42 -8.20 14.41 -7.50
N GLY A 43 -7.45 14.46 -6.41
CA GLY A 43 -7.77 15.32 -5.28
C GLY A 43 -8.89 14.71 -4.44
N TYR A 44 -9.02 15.20 -3.21
CA TYR A 44 -10.04 14.72 -2.29
C TYR A 44 -10.34 15.76 -1.22
N GLU A 45 -11.55 15.68 -0.68
CA GLU A 45 -11.95 16.45 0.49
C GLU A 45 -11.83 15.59 1.75
N TYR A 46 -11.47 16.23 2.85
CA TYR A 46 -11.53 15.61 4.17
C TYR A 46 -12.02 16.61 5.20
N THR A 47 -12.77 16.12 6.17
CA THR A 47 -13.26 16.92 7.29
C THR A 47 -12.33 16.74 8.48
N GLU A 48 -11.80 17.84 8.98
CA GLU A 48 -11.10 17.88 10.26
C GLU A 48 -12.09 18.25 11.36
N LYS A 49 -12.15 17.39 12.38
CA LYS A 49 -12.98 17.59 13.56
C LYS A 49 -12.09 17.85 14.76
N LYS A 50 -12.32 18.95 15.46
CA LYS A 50 -11.64 19.25 16.74
C LYS A 50 -12.61 19.06 17.89
N TYR A 51 -12.15 18.31 18.88
CA TYR A 51 -12.90 18.02 20.10
C TYR A 51 -12.25 18.72 21.28
N GLU A 52 -13.05 19.42 22.07
CA GLU A 52 -12.61 20.00 23.32
C GLU A 52 -13.38 19.36 24.48
N THR A 53 -12.71 19.21 25.61
CA THR A 53 -13.34 18.70 26.83
C THR A 53 -14.09 19.83 27.52
N VAL A 54 -15.41 19.72 27.57
CA VAL A 54 -16.28 20.70 28.23
C VAL A 54 -16.94 20.02 29.42
N GLU A 55 -17.10 20.78 30.52
CA GLU A 55 -17.86 20.31 31.68
C GLU A 55 -19.32 20.11 31.28
N MET A 56 -19.87 18.94 31.61
CA MET A 56 -21.26 18.61 31.34
C MET A 56 -22.17 19.47 32.22
N SER A 57 -23.35 19.80 31.71
CA SER A 57 -24.37 20.40 32.58
C SER A 57 -24.76 19.40 33.67
N GLU A 58 -25.27 19.89 34.81
CA GLU A 58 -25.74 19.03 35.90
C GLU A 58 -26.80 18.02 35.42
N GLU A 59 -27.69 18.46 34.52
CA GLU A 59 -28.73 17.62 33.92
C GLU A 59 -28.14 16.49 33.07
N GLU A 60 -27.16 16.80 32.21
CA GLU A 60 -26.49 15.82 31.36
C GLU A 60 -25.67 14.83 32.19
N TYR A 61 -24.97 15.33 33.20
CA TYR A 61 -24.17 14.51 34.12
C TYR A 61 -25.05 13.53 34.89
N TYR A 62 -26.16 14.01 35.47
CA TYR A 62 -27.12 13.16 36.18
C TYR A 62 -27.77 12.12 35.25
N ALA A 63 -28.08 12.50 34.00
CA ALA A 63 -28.57 11.54 33.01
C ALA A 63 -27.56 10.43 32.71
N CYS A 64 -26.27 10.78 32.55
CA CYS A 64 -25.20 9.81 32.34
C CYS A 64 -24.99 8.89 33.55
N GLN A 65 -25.00 9.43 34.78
CA GLN A 65 -24.95 8.62 36.01
C GLN A 65 -26.10 7.63 36.07
N LYS A 66 -27.33 8.10 35.88
CA LYS A 66 -28.52 7.25 35.91
C LYS A 66 -28.47 6.16 34.83
N ALA A 67 -28.04 6.50 33.62
CA ALA A 67 -27.89 5.53 32.53
C ALA A 67 -26.81 4.48 32.83
N ALA A 68 -25.66 4.90 33.36
CA ALA A 68 -24.57 4.01 33.76
C ALA A 68 -25.02 3.03 34.86
N VAL A 69 -25.64 3.55 35.92
CA VAL A 69 -26.18 2.75 37.02
C VAL A 69 -27.30 1.82 36.54
N SER A 70 -28.20 2.30 35.68
CA SER A 70 -29.27 1.47 35.13
C SER A 70 -28.72 0.30 34.31
N ARG A 71 -27.70 0.55 33.49
CA ARG A 71 -27.03 -0.49 32.71
C ARG A 71 -26.33 -1.49 33.63
N PHE A 72 -25.61 -1.00 34.63
CA PHE A 72 -24.91 -1.84 35.59
C PHE A 72 -25.87 -2.74 36.38
N LYS A 73 -27.00 -2.20 36.86
CA LYS A 73 -28.04 -2.98 37.56
C LYS A 73 -28.68 -4.07 36.69
N LEU A 74 -28.73 -3.87 35.37
CA LEU A 74 -29.24 -4.87 34.43
C LEU A 74 -28.24 -6.04 34.28
N GLU A 75 -26.95 -5.72 34.21
CA GLU A 75 -25.87 -6.71 34.10
C GLU A 75 -25.56 -7.39 35.45
N HIS A 76 -25.84 -6.70 36.56
CA HIS A 76 -25.58 -7.11 37.95
C HIS A 76 -26.82 -6.89 38.82
N PRO A 77 -27.83 -7.77 38.77
CA PRO A 77 -29.07 -7.62 39.54
C PRO A 77 -28.86 -7.74 41.05
N GLU A 78 -27.79 -8.41 41.50
CA GLU A 78 -27.40 -8.54 42.91
C GLU A 78 -26.37 -7.48 43.35
N ALA A 79 -26.14 -6.44 42.54
CA ALA A 79 -25.17 -5.39 42.85
C ALA A 79 -25.44 -4.76 44.22
N THR A 80 -24.38 -4.65 45.00
CA THR A 80 -24.40 -3.99 46.31
C THR A 80 -24.46 -2.47 46.14
N PHE A 81 -24.86 -1.78 47.21
CA PHE A 81 -24.91 -0.31 47.23
C PHE A 81 -23.53 0.31 46.96
N GLU A 82 -22.46 -0.27 47.51
CA GLU A 82 -21.09 0.21 47.31
C GLU A 82 -20.66 0.10 45.85
N GLU A 83 -21.00 -1.00 45.18
CA GLU A 83 -20.71 -1.20 43.75
C GLU A 83 -21.51 -0.20 42.88
N ILE A 84 -22.77 0.05 43.21
CA ILE A 84 -23.59 1.04 42.51
C ILE A 84 -23.01 2.45 42.69
N GLN A 85 -22.59 2.82 43.91
CA GLN A 85 -22.00 4.12 44.20
C GLN A 85 -20.65 4.30 43.51
N ALA A 86 -19.84 3.24 43.43
CA ALA A 86 -18.58 3.27 42.69
C ALA A 86 -18.80 3.57 41.19
N VAL A 87 -19.86 2.99 40.59
CA VAL A 87 -20.24 3.28 39.20
C VAL A 87 -20.69 4.74 39.03
N GLU A 88 -21.49 5.25 39.96
CA GLU A 88 -21.98 6.64 39.94
C GLU A 88 -20.85 7.68 40.07
N LEU A 89 -19.86 7.41 40.92
CA LEU A 89 -18.66 8.24 41.10
C LEU A 89 -17.64 8.08 39.96
N GLY A 90 -17.68 6.95 39.24
CA GLY A 90 -16.83 6.68 38.09
C GLY A 90 -17.24 7.40 36.81
N VAL A 91 -18.42 8.05 36.78
CA VAL A 91 -18.89 8.80 35.61
C VAL A 91 -18.09 10.10 35.48
N PRO A 92 -17.43 10.36 34.34
CA PRO A 92 -16.67 11.59 34.14
C PRO A 92 -17.60 12.81 34.04
N ARG A 93 -17.19 13.93 34.63
CA ARG A 93 -17.90 15.22 34.52
C ARG A 93 -17.65 15.97 33.22
N TYR A 94 -16.65 15.58 32.46
CA TYR A 94 -16.27 16.24 31.21
C TYR A 94 -16.57 15.34 30.03
N LYS A 95 -17.12 15.92 28.96
CA LYS A 95 -17.37 15.22 27.69
C LYS A 95 -16.61 15.90 26.54
N PRO A 96 -16.15 15.13 25.54
CA PRO A 96 -15.64 15.72 24.31
C PRO A 96 -16.82 16.29 23.50
N VAL A 97 -16.78 17.58 23.21
CA VAL A 97 -17.74 18.25 22.32
C VAL A 97 -17.01 18.66 21.04
N LEU A 98 -17.66 18.48 19.90
CA LEU A 98 -17.16 18.96 18.61
C LEU A 98 -17.30 20.48 18.57
N THR A 99 -16.18 21.20 18.65
CA THR A 99 -16.17 22.67 18.65
C THR A 99 -15.98 23.22 17.24
N GLU A 100 -15.14 22.58 16.43
CA GLU A 100 -14.86 23.00 15.06
C GLU A 100 -14.92 21.81 14.10
N GLU A 101 -15.67 21.98 13.01
CA GLU A 101 -15.64 21.10 11.84
C GLU A 101 -15.22 21.92 10.62
N LYS A 102 -14.10 21.56 10.01
CA LYS A 102 -13.56 22.25 8.84
C LYS A 102 -13.34 21.27 7.70
N THR A 103 -14.02 21.50 6.58
CA THR A 103 -13.75 20.78 5.33
C THR A 103 -12.53 21.39 4.65
N LYS A 104 -11.54 20.55 4.34
CA LYS A 104 -10.35 20.92 3.58
C LYS A 104 -10.34 20.15 2.27
N GLU A 105 -10.07 20.87 1.19
CA GLU A 105 -9.86 20.29 -0.13
C GLU A 105 -8.36 20.08 -0.38
N VAL A 106 -8.02 18.91 -0.91
CA VAL A 106 -6.70 18.60 -1.44
C VAL A 106 -6.80 18.60 -2.95
N ALA A 107 -6.15 19.56 -3.58
CA ALA A 107 -6.12 19.67 -5.03
C ALA A 107 -5.51 18.40 -5.69
N PRO A 108 -5.95 18.07 -6.92
CA PRO A 108 -5.36 17.01 -7.73
C PRO A 108 -3.83 17.12 -7.85
N ASP A 109 -3.12 16.02 -7.63
CA ASP A 109 -1.66 15.97 -7.79
C ASP A 109 -1.29 15.59 -9.24
N VAL A 110 -0.64 16.51 -9.96
CA VAL A 110 -0.27 16.33 -11.37
C VAL A 110 0.75 15.21 -11.54
N THR A 111 1.66 15.02 -10.58
CA THR A 111 2.68 13.95 -10.64
C THR A 111 2.00 12.59 -10.50
N ALA A 112 1.07 12.46 -9.55
CA ALA A 112 0.27 11.24 -9.40
C ALA A 112 -0.55 10.93 -10.66
N GLN A 113 -1.11 11.94 -11.32
CA GLN A 113 -1.80 11.78 -12.61
C GLN A 113 -0.86 11.29 -13.72
N ILE A 114 0.35 11.84 -13.84
CA ILE A 114 1.36 11.40 -14.81
C ILE A 114 1.77 9.96 -14.56
N PHE A 115 2.09 9.59 -13.31
CA PHE A 115 2.44 8.22 -12.96
C PHE A 115 1.29 7.24 -13.25
N TRP A 116 0.06 7.62 -12.94
CA TRP A 116 -1.11 6.82 -13.24
C TRP A 116 -1.26 6.57 -14.74
N LEU A 117 -1.09 7.60 -15.57
CA LEU A 117 -1.16 7.50 -17.03
C LEU A 117 -0.03 6.63 -17.60
N LYS A 118 1.19 6.75 -17.07
CA LYS A 118 2.34 5.90 -17.42
C LYS A 118 2.08 4.42 -17.16
N ASN A 119 1.38 4.10 -16.05
CA ASN A 119 1.06 2.71 -15.70
C ASN A 119 -0.15 2.15 -16.48
N ARG A 120 -1.19 2.96 -16.71
CA ARG A 120 -2.43 2.50 -17.37
C ARG A 120 -2.43 2.58 -18.90
N ARG A 121 -1.65 3.49 -19.48
CA ARG A 121 -1.52 3.68 -20.93
C ARG A 121 -0.04 3.88 -21.33
N PRO A 122 0.81 2.87 -21.09
CA PRO A 122 2.24 2.98 -21.38
C PRO A 122 2.53 3.20 -22.86
N ASP A 123 1.65 2.73 -23.74
CA ASP A 123 1.71 2.93 -25.20
C ASP A 123 1.75 4.43 -25.60
N LYS A 124 1.05 5.28 -24.84
CA LYS A 124 0.95 6.72 -25.12
C LYS A 124 1.79 7.60 -24.20
N TRP A 125 2.05 7.16 -22.98
CA TRP A 125 2.60 8.02 -21.92
C TRP A 125 3.97 7.58 -21.39
N ARG A 126 4.48 6.39 -21.78
CA ARG A 126 5.84 6.00 -21.44
C ARG A 126 6.83 6.87 -22.22
N ASP A 127 7.88 7.32 -21.55
CA ASP A 127 8.91 8.15 -22.18
C ASP A 127 9.53 7.37 -23.35
N LYS A 128 9.47 7.92 -24.56
CA LYS A 128 10.15 7.34 -25.73
C LYS A 128 11.65 7.59 -25.57
N GLN A 129 12.42 6.53 -25.38
CA GLN A 129 13.86 6.59 -25.55
C GLN A 129 14.19 6.20 -26.98
N ASP A 130 14.52 7.18 -27.82
CA ASP A 130 15.15 6.91 -29.10
C ASP A 130 16.61 6.54 -28.81
N ILE A 131 16.89 5.24 -28.66
CA ILE A 131 18.26 4.74 -28.57
C ILE A 131 18.79 4.63 -29.99
N GLU A 132 19.29 5.74 -30.54
CA GLU A 132 20.03 5.72 -31.80
C GLU A 132 21.25 4.80 -31.64
N HIS A 133 21.20 3.60 -32.24
CA HIS A 133 22.38 2.76 -32.41
C HIS A 133 23.20 3.31 -33.58
N SER A 134 23.86 4.45 -33.39
CA SER A 134 24.84 4.99 -34.33
C SER A 134 26.24 4.35 -34.16
N GLY A 135 26.26 3.06 -33.83
CA GLY A 135 27.48 2.25 -33.84
C GLY A 135 27.60 1.57 -35.20
N SER A 136 28.39 2.13 -36.11
CA SER A 136 28.84 1.40 -37.30
C SER A 136 29.55 0.13 -36.83
N ILE A 137 28.93 -1.05 -37.02
CA ILE A 137 29.63 -2.32 -36.80
C ILE A 137 30.66 -2.43 -37.92
N LYS A 138 31.85 -1.88 -37.70
CA LYS A 138 33.03 -2.22 -38.48
C LYS A 138 33.43 -3.64 -38.09
N ASN A 139 32.86 -4.63 -38.76
CA ASN A 139 33.49 -5.93 -38.87
C ASN A 139 34.72 -5.77 -39.77
N GLU A 140 35.83 -5.29 -39.20
CA GLU A 140 37.14 -5.52 -39.79
C GLU A 140 37.48 -6.99 -39.54
N ILE A 141 36.95 -7.86 -40.39
CA ILE A 141 37.47 -9.22 -40.52
C ILE A 141 38.81 -9.05 -41.23
N ASP A 142 39.90 -9.11 -40.46
CA ASP A 142 41.25 -9.15 -41.00
C ASP A 142 41.45 -10.46 -41.78
N MET A 143 41.24 -10.40 -43.08
CA MET A 143 41.42 -11.52 -44.01
C MET A 143 42.89 -11.66 -44.47
N SER A 144 43.84 -10.93 -43.87
CA SER A 144 45.25 -10.96 -44.30
C SER A 144 45.99 -12.26 -43.93
N GLY A 145 45.36 -13.15 -43.15
CA GLY A 145 45.97 -14.40 -42.69
C GLY A 145 45.71 -15.65 -43.53
N LEU A 146 44.79 -15.62 -44.51
CA LEU A 146 44.49 -16.79 -45.33
C LEU A 146 45.40 -16.81 -46.55
N SER A 147 46.54 -17.50 -46.43
CA SER A 147 47.40 -17.75 -47.58
C SER A 147 46.64 -18.53 -48.66
N LEU A 148 46.88 -18.20 -49.93
CA LEU A 148 46.28 -18.85 -51.11
C LEU A 148 46.45 -20.38 -51.12
N GLU A 149 47.43 -20.88 -50.35
CA GLU A 149 47.76 -22.28 -50.14
C GLU A 149 46.65 -23.06 -49.40
N GLU A 150 45.98 -22.44 -48.42
CA GLU A 150 44.94 -23.09 -47.60
C GLU A 150 43.62 -23.26 -48.35
N LEU A 151 43.25 -22.26 -49.17
CA LEU A 151 42.10 -22.34 -50.08
C LEU A 151 42.29 -23.42 -51.16
N ARG A 152 43.54 -23.62 -51.63
CA ARG A 152 43.86 -24.63 -52.64
C ARG A 152 43.93 -26.05 -52.07
N ARG A 153 44.23 -26.19 -50.77
CA ARG A 153 44.17 -27.47 -50.04
C ARG A 153 42.72 -27.92 -49.85
N LEU A 154 41.84 -27.02 -49.45
CA LEU A 154 40.43 -27.35 -49.20
C LEU A 154 39.68 -27.77 -50.47
N ALA A 155 40.04 -27.21 -51.63
CA ALA A 155 39.43 -27.58 -52.92
C ALA A 155 39.90 -28.93 -53.49
N LYS A 156 40.95 -29.55 -52.92
CA LYS A 156 41.46 -30.86 -53.37
C LYS A 156 40.99 -32.05 -52.53
N ASP A 157 40.41 -31.80 -51.36
CA ASP A 157 39.92 -32.87 -50.47
C ASP A 157 38.43 -33.22 -50.67
N ASP A 158 37.72 -32.56 -51.61
CA ASP A 158 36.30 -32.82 -51.86
C ASP A 158 35.99 -33.73 -53.07
N HIS A 159 36.97 -34.18 -53.86
CA HIS A 159 36.75 -35.20 -54.91
C HIS A 159 37.98 -36.10 -55.14
N SER A 160 37.77 -37.42 -55.10
CA SER A 160 38.62 -38.40 -55.79
C SER A 160 38.77 -38.09 -57.28
#